data_AF-A0A800DI97-F1
#
_entry.id   AF-A0A800DI97-F1
#
_cell.length_a   1.000
_cell.length_b   1.000
_cell.length_c   1.000
_cell.angle_alpha   90.00
_cell.angle_beta   90.00
_cell.angle_gamma   90.00
#
_symmetry.space_group_name_H-M   'P 1'
#
loop_
_entity.id
_entity.type
_entity.pdbx_description
1 polymer ?
#
loop_
_entity_poly.entity_id
_entity_poly.type
_entity_poly.pdbx_seq_one_letter_code
_entity_poly.pdbx_strand_id
1 'polypeptide(L)'
;GDGATEEGVFAETLNFSALHKLPVLFICENNGFAIHSPTSNRWATEALCERVATYGIPTYEITDGNVFSIRDAADKAIREIRTGSGPQFMECKTYRWREHVGPNEDYDDGYRSRDDFQPWLEDDQVARTGEMMDKADRDAIDADIEKQIADAVEFAEQSPWPEPEELFTHVFAD
;
A
#
# COMPACT_ATOMS: atom_id res chain seq x y z
N GLY A 1 -4.23 -3.77 1.39
CA GLY A 1 -3.69 -4.41 2.60
C GLY A 1 -4.14 -5.85 2.67
N ASP A 2 -3.42 -6.68 3.42
CA ASP A 2 -3.70 -8.12 3.58
C ASP A 2 -5.11 -8.41 4.12
N GLY A 3 -5.62 -7.61 5.06
CA GLY A 3 -7.00 -7.76 5.57
C GLY A 3 -8.09 -7.63 4.51
N ALA A 4 -7.92 -6.75 3.52
CA ALA A 4 -8.92 -6.57 2.47
C ALA A 4 -9.05 -7.81 1.56
N THR A 5 -8.06 -8.71 1.56
CA THR A 5 -8.09 -9.93 0.75
C THR A 5 -9.04 -11.00 1.30
N GLU A 6 -9.55 -10.81 2.51
CA GLU A 6 -10.52 -11.70 3.18
C GLU A 6 -11.97 -11.36 2.85
N GLU A 7 -12.20 -10.18 2.30
CA GLU A 7 -13.53 -9.72 1.91
C GLU A 7 -14.03 -10.47 0.67
N GLY A 8 -15.31 -10.85 0.65
CA GLY A 8 -15.90 -11.55 -0.50
C GLY A 8 -15.77 -10.75 -1.81
N VAL A 9 -15.88 -9.42 -1.72
CA VAL A 9 -15.74 -8.52 -2.87
C VAL A 9 -14.37 -8.59 -3.53
N PHE A 10 -13.31 -8.94 -2.78
CA PHE A 10 -11.98 -9.15 -3.36
C PHE A 10 -11.98 -10.34 -4.31
N ALA A 11 -12.47 -11.50 -3.85
CA ALA A 11 -12.59 -12.71 -4.66
C ALA A 11 -13.48 -12.51 -5.90
N GLU A 12 -14.64 -11.87 -5.72
CA GLU A 12 -15.55 -11.54 -6.82
C GLU A 12 -14.89 -10.65 -7.87
N THR A 13 -14.16 -9.63 -7.42
CA THR A 13 -13.44 -8.69 -8.30
C THR A 13 -12.32 -9.37 -9.08
N LEU A 14 -11.54 -10.25 -8.44
CA LEU A 14 -10.50 -11.03 -9.12
C LEU A 14 -11.10 -11.91 -10.21
N ASN A 15 -12.15 -12.67 -9.88
CA ASN A 15 -12.82 -13.54 -10.84
C ASN A 15 -13.36 -12.77 -12.05
N PHE A 16 -14.07 -11.67 -11.81
CA PHE A 16 -14.62 -10.84 -12.89
C PHE A 16 -13.51 -10.24 -13.76
N SER A 17 -12.44 -9.73 -13.15
CA SER A 17 -11.30 -9.16 -13.85
C SER A 17 -10.58 -10.18 -14.73
N ALA A 18 -10.40 -11.40 -14.21
CA ALA A 18 -9.79 -12.50 -14.95
C ALA A 18 -10.67 -12.94 -16.13
N LEU A 19 -11.97 -13.15 -15.89
CA LEU A 19 -12.95 -13.55 -16.92
C LEU A 19 -12.96 -12.58 -18.11
N HIS A 20 -12.93 -11.28 -17.82
CA HIS A 20 -13.00 -10.23 -18.84
C HIS A 20 -11.63 -9.74 -19.33
N LYS A 21 -10.53 -10.31 -18.82
CA LYS A 21 -9.15 -9.87 -19.10
C LYS A 21 -8.98 -8.36 -18.91
N LEU A 22 -9.52 -7.83 -17.81
CA LEU A 22 -9.45 -6.40 -17.53
C LEU A 22 -8.01 -5.96 -17.28
N PRO A 23 -7.63 -4.74 -17.72
CA PRO A 23 -6.27 -4.25 -17.55
C PRO A 23 -6.03 -3.69 -16.15
N VAL A 24 -6.00 -4.57 -15.13
CA VAL A 24 -5.89 -4.19 -13.71
C VAL A 24 -4.64 -4.78 -13.09
N LEU A 25 -3.86 -3.95 -12.39
CA LEU A 25 -2.81 -4.39 -11.49
C LEU A 25 -3.32 -4.32 -10.05
N PHE A 26 -3.50 -5.46 -9.40
CA PHE A 26 -3.83 -5.55 -7.99
C PHE A 26 -2.54 -5.55 -7.17
N ILE A 27 -2.44 -4.65 -6.19
CA ILE A 27 -1.29 -4.59 -5.28
C ILE A 27 -1.79 -4.79 -3.85
N CYS A 28 -1.25 -5.79 -3.16
CA CYS A 28 -1.46 -6.02 -1.75
C CYS A 28 -0.21 -5.63 -0.97
N GLU A 29 -0.24 -4.46 -0.34
CA GLU A 29 0.70 -4.09 0.71
C GLU A 29 0.38 -4.92 1.97
N ASN A 30 1.08 -6.04 2.13
CA ASN A 30 0.87 -6.97 3.23
C ASN A 30 1.81 -6.60 4.38
N ASN A 31 1.27 -5.97 5.42
CA ASN A 31 2.04 -5.58 6.61
C ASN A 31 1.96 -6.60 7.75
N GLY A 32 1.26 -7.73 7.53
CA GLY A 32 1.06 -8.79 8.50
C GLY A 32 -0.11 -8.58 9.46
N PHE A 33 -0.84 -7.46 9.38
CA PHE A 33 -1.89 -7.10 10.34
C PHE A 33 -3.13 -6.47 9.69
N ALA A 34 -4.31 -6.94 10.10
CA ALA A 34 -5.55 -6.19 9.97
C ALA A 34 -5.94 -5.58 11.31
N ILE A 35 -5.77 -4.26 11.44
CA ILE A 35 -5.88 -3.53 12.71
C ILE A 35 -4.87 -4.08 13.72
N HIS A 36 -5.31 -4.95 14.64
CA HIS A 36 -4.51 -5.64 15.67
C HIS A 36 -4.46 -7.16 15.46
N SER A 37 -5.07 -7.68 14.39
CA SER A 37 -5.15 -9.13 14.14
C SER A 37 -4.00 -9.58 13.23
N PRO A 38 -3.00 -10.32 13.74
CA PRO A 38 -1.93 -10.85 12.91
C PRO A 38 -2.47 -11.85 11.89
N THR A 39 -1.80 -11.98 10.76
CA THR A 39 -2.15 -12.92 9.68
C THR A 39 -2.30 -14.35 10.17
N SER A 40 -1.45 -14.81 11.08
CA SER A 40 -1.51 -16.16 11.66
C SER A 40 -2.81 -16.50 12.40
N ASN A 41 -3.55 -15.47 12.86
CA ASN A 41 -4.85 -15.66 13.51
C ASN A 41 -6.01 -15.73 12.51
N ARG A 42 -5.79 -15.36 11.25
CA ARG A 42 -6.84 -15.19 10.24
C ARG A 42 -6.65 -16.10 9.03
N TRP A 43 -5.42 -16.49 8.72
CA TRP A 43 -5.08 -17.29 7.54
C TRP A 43 -4.63 -18.69 7.93
N ALA A 44 -5.24 -19.70 7.30
CA ALA A 44 -4.78 -21.08 7.41
C ALA A 44 -3.46 -21.33 6.65
N THR A 45 -3.10 -20.45 5.71
CA THR A 45 -1.85 -20.49 4.94
C THR A 45 -1.43 -19.07 4.55
N GLU A 46 -0.14 -18.79 4.58
CA GLU A 46 0.43 -17.50 4.20
C GLU A 46 0.53 -17.28 2.68
N ALA A 47 0.17 -18.30 1.89
CA ALA A 47 0.29 -18.31 0.43
C ALA A 47 -0.82 -17.50 -0.27
N LEU A 48 -0.85 -16.18 -0.09
CA LEU A 48 -1.80 -15.28 -0.77
C LEU A 48 -1.64 -15.31 -2.29
N CYS A 49 -0.42 -15.24 -2.80
CA CYS A 49 -0.16 -15.35 -4.24
C CYS A 49 -0.67 -16.66 -4.85
N GLU A 50 -0.59 -17.78 -4.13
CA GLU A 50 -1.15 -19.06 -4.61
C GLU A 50 -2.69 -19.05 -4.63
N ARG A 51 -3.33 -18.46 -3.62
CA ARG A 51 -4.79 -18.29 -3.59
C ARG A 51 -5.27 -17.47 -4.79
N VAL A 52 -4.61 -16.35 -5.07
CA VAL A 52 -4.96 -15.50 -6.21
C VAL A 52 -4.69 -16.20 -7.55
N ALA A 53 -3.61 -16.98 -7.66
CA ALA A 53 -3.28 -17.73 -8.87
C ALA A 53 -4.39 -18.72 -9.30
N THR A 54 -5.25 -19.18 -8.38
CA THR A 54 -6.39 -20.06 -8.70
C THR A 54 -7.41 -19.43 -9.66
N TYR A 55 -7.46 -18.10 -9.76
CA TYR A 55 -8.30 -17.37 -10.73
C TYR A 55 -7.66 -17.26 -12.13
N GLY A 56 -6.49 -17.86 -12.34
CA GLY A 56 -5.72 -17.74 -13.59
C GLY A 56 -5.00 -16.39 -13.74
N ILE A 57 -4.80 -15.67 -12.64
CA ILE A 57 -4.12 -14.38 -12.59
C ILE A 57 -2.64 -14.60 -12.28
N PRO A 58 -1.69 -14.09 -13.09
CA PRO A 58 -0.27 -14.09 -12.75
C PRO A 58 0.00 -13.33 -11.46
N THR A 59 0.83 -13.91 -10.58
CA THR A 59 1.13 -13.34 -9.27
C THR A 59 2.64 -13.14 -9.06
N TYR A 60 3.00 -12.12 -8.28
CA TYR A 60 4.37 -11.81 -7.89
C TYR A 60 4.41 -11.55 -6.39
N GLU A 61 5.19 -12.33 -5.66
CA GLU A 61 5.48 -12.05 -4.25
C GLU A 61 6.82 -11.31 -4.16
N ILE A 62 6.80 -10.16 -3.48
CA ILE A 62 7.98 -9.36 -3.16
C ILE A 62 8.11 -9.39 -1.65
N THR A 63 9.16 -10.04 -1.17
CA THR A 63 9.39 -10.30 0.25
C THR A 63 10.31 -9.28 0.92
N ASP A 64 10.95 -8.41 0.14
CA ASP A 64 11.78 -7.32 0.63
C ASP A 64 11.07 -5.96 0.46
N GLY A 65 11.50 -4.97 1.24
CA GLY A 65 10.99 -3.61 1.11
C GLY A 65 11.57 -2.87 -0.09
N ASN A 66 12.38 -3.50 -0.95
CA ASN A 66 13.24 -2.82 -1.91
C ASN A 66 12.42 -2.11 -3.01
N VAL A 67 12.53 -0.78 -3.06
CA VAL A 67 11.74 0.03 -4.01
C VAL A 67 12.08 -0.26 -5.47
N PHE A 68 13.30 -0.69 -5.78
CA PHE A 68 13.70 -1.06 -7.13
C PHE A 68 13.12 -2.42 -7.55
N SER A 69 13.09 -3.40 -6.62
CA SER A 69 12.42 -4.69 -6.85
C SER A 69 10.92 -4.49 -7.12
N ILE A 70 10.27 -3.66 -6.30
CA ILE A 70 8.85 -3.30 -6.46
C ILE A 70 8.61 -2.60 -7.80
N ARG A 71 9.43 -1.59 -8.14
CA ARG A 71 9.36 -0.87 -9.41
C ARG A 71 9.47 -1.84 -10.59
N ASP A 72 10.49 -2.69 -10.61
CA ASP A 72 10.78 -3.56 -11.75
C ASP A 72 9.67 -4.61 -11.98
N ALA A 73 9.11 -5.16 -10.89
CA ALA A 73 7.97 -6.05 -10.94
C ALA A 73 6.69 -5.34 -11.45
N ALA A 74 6.41 -4.14 -10.93
CA ALA A 74 5.27 -3.33 -11.38
C ALA A 74 5.41 -2.94 -12.86
N ASP A 75 6.60 -2.51 -13.28
CA ASP A 75 6.89 -2.15 -14.67
C ASP A 75 6.64 -3.32 -15.62
N LYS A 76 7.08 -4.52 -15.25
CA LYS A 76 6.84 -5.74 -16.02
C LYS A 76 5.35 -6.04 -16.10
N ALA A 77 4.65 -6.05 -14.97
CA ALA A 77 3.23 -6.35 -14.91
C ALA A 77 2.40 -5.36 -15.74
N ILE A 78 2.70 -4.05 -15.63
CA ILE A 78 2.05 -2.99 -16.39
C ILE A 78 2.26 -3.17 -17.90
N ARG A 79 3.48 -3.50 -18.33
CA ARG A 79 3.77 -3.74 -19.76
C ARG A 79 2.94 -4.90 -20.30
N GLU A 80 2.88 -6.02 -19.57
CA GLU A 80 2.11 -7.20 -19.95
C GLU A 80 0.60 -6.90 -19.97
N ILE A 81 0.08 -6.24 -18.94
CA ILE A 81 -1.33 -5.79 -18.86
C ILE A 81 -1.70 -4.96 -20.10
N ARG A 82 -0.83 -4.03 -20.51
CA ARG A 82 -1.06 -3.17 -21.70
C ARG A 82 -1.07 -3.94 -23.02
N THR A 83 -0.52 -5.15 -23.08
CA THR A 83 -0.65 -6.04 -24.26
C THR A 83 -1.95 -6.83 -24.28
N GLY A 84 -2.80 -6.69 -23.25
CA GLY A 84 -4.07 -7.41 -23.13
C GLY A 84 -3.94 -8.79 -22.46
N SER A 85 -2.90 -9.01 -21.65
CA SER A 85 -2.71 -10.26 -20.89
C SER A 85 -3.79 -10.50 -19.83
N GLY A 86 -4.61 -9.49 -19.52
CA GLY A 86 -5.54 -9.50 -18.39
C GLY A 86 -4.88 -9.01 -17.10
N PRO A 87 -5.54 -9.20 -15.95
CA PRO A 87 -5.08 -8.65 -14.70
C PRO A 87 -3.82 -9.34 -14.20
N GLN A 88 -3.09 -8.68 -13.31
CA GLN A 88 -1.98 -9.26 -12.55
C GLN A 88 -2.07 -8.87 -11.08
N PHE A 89 -1.40 -9.64 -10.22
CA PHE A 89 -1.41 -9.44 -8.78
C PHE A 89 0.01 -9.37 -8.22
N MET A 90 0.25 -8.43 -7.33
CA MET A 90 1.51 -8.27 -6.60
C MET A 90 1.24 -8.27 -5.10
N GLU A 91 1.88 -9.16 -4.37
CA GLU A 91 1.95 -9.09 -2.91
C GLU A 91 3.28 -8.46 -2.52
N CYS A 92 3.24 -7.28 -1.94
CA CYS A 92 4.41 -6.58 -1.42
C CYS A 92 4.40 -6.71 0.09
N LYS A 93 5.29 -7.55 0.64
CA LYS A 93 5.50 -7.61 2.09
C LYS A 93 6.09 -6.27 2.53
N THR A 94 5.55 -5.72 3.61
CA THR A 94 5.96 -4.44 4.19
C THR A 94 5.74 -4.48 5.71
N TYR A 95 5.95 -3.36 6.39
CA TYR A 95 5.62 -3.22 7.81
C TYR A 95 5.05 -1.84 8.08
N ARG A 96 3.98 -1.77 8.88
CA ARG A 96 3.38 -0.50 9.30
C ARG A 96 4.09 -0.02 10.56
N TRP A 97 4.82 1.09 10.52
CA TRP A 97 5.67 1.49 11.66
C TRP A 97 4.86 2.10 12.82
N ARG A 98 3.88 2.95 12.49
CA ARG A 98 2.97 3.60 13.43
C ARG A 98 1.75 2.72 13.74
N GLU A 99 0.90 3.22 14.63
CA GLU A 99 -0.39 2.60 14.95
C GLU A 99 -1.30 2.45 13.73
N HIS A 100 -2.40 1.71 13.87
CA HIS A 100 -3.31 1.45 12.74
C HIS A 100 -3.91 2.74 12.17
N VAL A 101 -4.30 3.65 13.05
CA VAL A 101 -4.88 4.95 12.70
C VAL A 101 -4.27 6.00 13.61
N GLY A 102 -3.55 6.95 13.03
CA GLY A 102 -2.96 8.06 13.75
C GLY A 102 -1.43 8.04 13.78
N PRO A 103 -0.83 9.05 14.43
CA PRO A 103 0.61 9.25 14.43
C PRO A 103 1.35 8.54 15.58
N ASN A 104 0.64 7.86 16.49
CA ASN A 104 1.26 7.24 17.67
C ASN A 104 1.83 5.85 17.37
N GLU A 105 2.27 5.17 18.42
CA GLU A 105 2.74 3.78 18.40
C GLU A 105 1.85 2.93 19.32
N ASP A 106 1.73 1.65 18.98
CA ASP A 106 0.87 0.66 19.65
C ASP A 106 1.62 -0.67 19.90
N TYR A 107 2.95 -0.62 20.03
CA TYR A 107 3.79 -1.80 20.34
C TYR A 107 3.53 -2.35 21.76
N ASP A 108 2.94 -1.54 22.64
CA ASP A 108 2.62 -1.94 24.02
C ASP A 108 1.27 -2.69 24.13
N ASP A 109 0.51 -2.77 23.04
CA ASP A 109 -0.82 -3.42 22.99
C ASP A 109 -0.73 -4.96 22.89
N GLY A 110 0.48 -5.51 22.74
CA GLY A 110 0.76 -6.94 22.87
C GLY A 110 0.42 -7.83 21.66
N TYR A 111 0.03 -7.23 20.53
CA TYR A 111 -0.29 -7.98 19.29
C TYR A 111 0.85 -7.98 18.26
N ARG A 112 1.87 -7.14 18.45
CA ARG A 112 3.08 -7.02 17.62
C ARG A 112 4.28 -6.63 18.48
N SER A 113 5.49 -6.89 18.01
CA SER A 113 6.72 -6.56 18.75
C SER A 113 7.63 -5.61 17.97
N ARG A 114 8.55 -4.94 18.68
CA ARG A 114 9.63 -4.17 18.04
C ARG A 114 10.64 -5.07 17.32
N ASP A 115 10.76 -6.33 17.74
CA ASP A 115 11.63 -7.30 17.07
C ASP A 115 11.12 -7.61 15.66
N ASP A 116 9.80 -7.66 15.46
CA ASP A 116 9.19 -7.83 14.12
C ASP A 116 9.42 -6.61 13.22
N PHE A 117 9.52 -5.42 13.82
CA PHE A 117 9.75 -4.15 13.12
C PHE A 117 11.22 -3.94 12.74
N GLN A 118 12.16 -4.36 13.58
CA GLN A 118 13.57 -4.02 13.47
C GLN A 118 14.20 -4.31 12.09
N PRO A 119 13.95 -5.47 11.44
CA PRO A 119 14.48 -5.74 10.10
C PRO A 119 14.01 -4.74 9.04
N TRP A 120 12.78 -4.23 9.17
CA TRP A 120 12.21 -3.26 8.24
C TRP A 120 12.78 -1.85 8.44
N LEU A 121 13.12 -1.50 9.69
CA LEU A 121 13.80 -0.25 10.00
C LEU A 121 15.23 -0.25 9.46
N GLU A 122 15.96 -1.37 9.58
CA GLU A 122 17.31 -1.54 9.04
C GLU A 122 17.36 -1.55 7.49
N ASP A 123 16.22 -1.85 6.87
CA ASP A 123 16.01 -1.78 5.42
C ASP A 123 15.12 -0.60 5.00
N ASP A 124 15.14 0.51 5.75
CA ASP A 124 14.43 1.73 5.36
C ASP A 124 14.89 2.23 3.98
N GLN A 125 14.01 2.11 2.99
CA GLN A 125 14.30 2.52 1.63
C GLN A 125 14.45 4.03 1.46
N VAL A 126 13.81 4.85 2.31
CA VAL A 126 13.96 6.31 2.23
C VAL A 126 15.40 6.67 2.60
N ALA A 127 15.92 6.10 3.68
CA ALA A 127 17.31 6.27 4.09
C ALA A 127 18.27 5.72 3.01
N ARG A 128 18.07 4.47 2.57
CA ARG A 128 18.96 3.80 1.60
C ARG A 128 19.00 4.51 0.25
N THR A 129 17.86 4.93 -0.28
CA THR A 129 17.84 5.67 -1.55
C THR A 129 18.40 7.08 -1.39
N GLY A 130 18.22 7.72 -0.23
CA GLY A 130 18.84 8.99 0.10
C GLY A 130 20.37 8.92 0.09
N GLU A 131 20.96 7.85 0.61
CA GLU A 131 22.41 7.61 0.60
C GLU A 131 23.00 7.42 -0.82
N MET A 132 22.16 7.11 -1.82
CA MET A 132 22.58 7.00 -3.22
C MET A 132 22.67 8.36 -3.93
N MET A 133 22.25 9.45 -3.28
CA MET A 133 22.19 10.79 -3.84
C MET A 133 23.30 11.68 -3.28
N ASP A 134 23.61 12.79 -3.98
CA ASP A 134 24.43 13.83 -3.38
C ASP A 134 23.68 14.44 -2.19
N LYS A 135 24.40 14.72 -1.11
CA LYS A 135 23.80 15.26 0.11
C LYS A 135 23.09 16.59 -0.14
N ALA A 136 23.66 17.48 -0.97
CA ALA A 136 23.05 18.77 -1.26
C ALA A 136 21.75 18.60 -2.05
N ASP A 137 21.69 17.64 -2.96
CA ASP A 137 20.46 17.31 -3.70
C ASP A 137 19.39 16.74 -2.75
N ARG A 138 19.79 15.85 -1.83
CA ARG A 138 18.87 15.30 -0.82
C ARG A 138 18.34 16.38 0.11
N ASP A 139 19.21 17.21 0.67
CA ASP A 139 18.84 18.32 1.57
C ASP A 139 17.89 19.31 0.85
N ALA A 140 18.12 19.55 -0.45
CA ALA A 140 17.24 20.42 -1.24
C ALA A 140 15.84 19.80 -1.46
N ILE A 141 15.75 18.50 -1.71
CA ILE A 141 14.47 17.79 -1.83
C ILE A 141 13.72 17.81 -0.50
N ASP A 142 14.40 17.50 0.61
CA ASP A 142 13.78 17.48 1.93
C ASP A 142 13.22 18.87 2.29
N ALA A 143 13.99 19.94 2.05
CA ALA A 143 13.53 21.31 2.28
C ALA A 143 12.34 21.73 1.39
N ASP A 144 12.31 21.27 0.13
CA ASP A 144 11.18 21.52 -0.76
C ASP A 144 9.91 20.79 -0.30
N ILE A 145 10.03 19.53 0.12
CA ILE A 145 8.91 18.75 0.67
C ILE A 145 8.40 19.35 1.98
N GLU A 146 9.28 19.77 2.89
CA GLU A 146 8.88 20.47 4.12
C GLU A 146 8.07 21.73 3.82
N LYS A 147 8.50 22.51 2.84
CA LYS A 147 7.77 23.69 2.39
C LYS A 147 6.41 23.33 1.80
N GLN A 148 6.33 22.32 0.93
CA GLN A 148 5.06 21.87 0.36
C GLN A 148 4.06 21.40 1.43
N ILE A 149 4.55 20.70 2.46
CA ILE A 149 3.72 20.27 3.60
C ILE A 149 3.22 21.50 4.38
N ALA A 150 4.10 22.46 4.69
CA ALA A 150 3.72 23.68 5.40
C ALA A 150 2.67 24.49 4.62
N ASP A 151 2.90 24.70 3.32
CA ASP A 151 1.97 25.41 2.42
C ASP A 151 0.61 24.69 2.35
N ALA A 152 0.59 23.35 2.31
CA ALA A 152 -0.65 22.55 2.30
C ALA A 152 -1.42 22.63 3.63
N VAL A 153 -0.72 22.62 4.76
CA VAL A 153 -1.34 22.80 6.09
C VAL A 153 -1.90 24.21 6.22
N GLU A 154 -1.15 25.24 5.84
CA GLU A 154 -1.63 26.63 5.86
C GLU A 154 -2.87 26.80 4.97
N PHE A 155 -2.86 26.24 3.76
CA PHE A 155 -4.01 26.25 2.87
C PHE A 155 -5.23 25.58 3.51
N ALA A 156 -5.05 24.42 4.15
CA ALA A 156 -6.13 23.71 4.82
C ALA A 156 -6.70 24.48 6.02
N GLU A 157 -5.84 25.12 6.83
CA GLU A 157 -6.26 25.90 7.99
C GLU A 157 -6.94 27.23 7.61
N GLN A 158 -6.54 27.84 6.49
CA GLN A 158 -7.13 29.07 5.98
C GLN A 158 -8.38 28.84 5.12
N SER A 159 -8.60 27.61 4.68
CA SER A 159 -9.79 27.26 3.90
C SER A 159 -11.05 27.46 4.74
N PRO A 160 -12.11 28.06 4.19
CA PRO A 160 -13.37 28.19 4.90
C PRO A 160 -13.96 26.80 5.17
N TRP A 161 -14.73 26.70 6.26
CA TRP A 161 -15.61 25.56 6.44
C TRP A 161 -16.63 25.49 5.30
N PRO A 162 -17.05 24.28 4.88
CA PRO A 162 -18.10 24.15 3.88
C PRO A 162 -19.40 24.79 4.38
N GLU A 163 -20.15 25.42 3.48
CA GLU A 163 -21.45 25.99 3.83
C GLU A 163 -22.45 24.86 4.16
N PRO A 164 -23.43 25.05 5.07
CA PRO A 164 -24.37 24.01 5.44
C PRO A 164 -25.14 23.38 4.28
N GLU A 165 -25.37 24.14 3.20
CA GLU A 165 -26.06 23.66 2.00
C GLU A 165 -25.25 22.62 1.23
N GLU A 166 -23.92 22.60 1.35
CA GLU A 166 -23.06 21.62 0.69
C GLU A 166 -23.35 20.19 1.15
N LEU A 167 -23.90 20.02 2.36
CA LEU A 167 -24.35 18.72 2.89
C LEU A 167 -25.32 17.99 1.95
N PHE A 168 -26.10 18.74 1.15
CA PHE A 168 -27.10 18.18 0.24
C PHE A 168 -26.59 18.01 -1.20
N THR A 169 -25.36 18.44 -1.48
CA THR A 169 -24.74 18.28 -2.80
C THR A 169 -24.22 16.85 -2.98
N HIS A 170 -24.06 16.42 -4.24
CA HIS A 170 -23.50 15.11 -4.61
C HIS A 170 -24.29 13.87 -4.13
N VAL A 171 -25.50 14.04 -3.58
CA VAL A 171 -26.42 12.93 -3.25
C VAL A 171 -27.04 12.37 -4.54
N PHE A 172 -27.46 13.26 -5.44
CA PHE A 172 -27.91 12.96 -6.80
C PHE A 172 -27.17 13.89 -7.77
N ALA A 173 -27.26 13.59 -9.07
CA ALA A 173 -26.65 14.45 -10.10
C ALA A 173 -27.31 15.84 -10.16
N ASP A 174 -28.62 15.90 -9.92
CA ASP A 174 -29.46 17.09 -9.79
C ASP A 174 -30.44 16.93 -8.62
#